data_AF-A0A958FIA3-F1
#
_entry.id   AF-A0A958FIA3-F1
#
_cell.length_a   1.000
_cell.length_b   1.000
_cell.length_c   1.000
_cell.angle_alpha   90.00
_cell.angle_beta   90.00
_cell.angle_gamma   90.00
#
_symmetry.space_group_name_H-M   'P 1'
#
loop_
_entity.id
_entity.type
_entity.pdbx_description
1 polymer ?
#
loop_
_entity_poly.entity_id
_entity_poly.type
_entity_poly.pdbx_seq_one_letter_code
_entity_poly.pdbx_strand_id
1 'polypeptide(L)'
;MPRRICFILNLLLLTALTINLHAQSHKPLDHDAYEIWNRINEKAISPDGQWVLFSYGPENGDAHLQVRRTAEETRHEFPRGVSAAFSYDSRHAAFLIKPAKAAVREAKLAETKAEEMPKDSLGILDLASGAVVYAGPVKSYQLPEKAGGYLAYLLEKMPKMPDSTAADSAIAPAPKSSKGDKKPATKQKTKEKP
;
A
#
# COMPACT_ATOMS: atom_id res chain seq x y z
N MET A 1 -13.70 -67.19 -0.25
CA MET A 1 -12.54 -66.54 -0.89
C MET A 1 -12.64 -65.00 -1.01
N PRO A 2 -13.76 -64.36 -1.43
CA PRO A 2 -13.75 -62.93 -1.80
C PRO A 2 -13.66 -61.94 -0.61
N ARG A 3 -14.17 -62.32 0.57
CA ARG A 3 -14.15 -61.45 1.77
C ARG A 3 -12.74 -61.17 2.30
N ARG A 4 -11.80 -62.11 2.12
CA ARG A 4 -10.39 -61.96 2.51
C ARG A 4 -9.63 -61.06 1.54
N ILE A 5 -9.97 -61.13 0.25
CA ILE A 5 -9.38 -60.29 -0.81
C ILE A 5 -9.83 -58.83 -0.66
N CYS A 6 -11.11 -58.58 -0.38
CA CYS A 6 -11.58 -57.21 -0.08
C CYS A 6 -10.93 -56.60 1.16
N PHE A 7 -10.63 -57.42 2.18
CA PHE A 7 -9.97 -56.97 3.41
C PHE A 7 -8.50 -56.60 3.16
N ILE A 8 -7.78 -57.40 2.36
CA ILE A 8 -6.39 -57.12 1.97
C ILE A 8 -6.33 -55.87 1.08
N LEU A 9 -7.29 -55.69 0.16
CA LEU A 9 -7.37 -54.49 -0.68
C LEU A 9 -7.66 -53.22 0.14
N ASN A 10 -8.53 -53.30 1.14
CA ASN A 10 -8.80 -52.17 2.05
C ASN A 10 -7.58 -51.84 2.93
N LEU A 11 -6.87 -52.87 3.42
CA LEU A 11 -5.66 -52.68 4.21
C LEU A 11 -4.52 -52.05 3.38
N LEU A 12 -4.38 -52.46 2.11
CA LEU A 12 -3.43 -51.89 1.17
C LEU A 12 -3.78 -50.44 0.77
N LEU A 13 -5.08 -50.13 0.69
CA LEU A 13 -5.56 -48.78 0.42
C LEU A 13 -5.35 -47.84 1.62
N LEU A 14 -5.49 -48.35 2.85
CA LEU A 14 -5.21 -47.60 4.08
C LEU A 14 -3.71 -47.29 4.25
N THR A 15 -2.82 -48.23 3.92
CA THR A 15 -1.36 -48.01 3.98
C THR A 15 -0.86 -47.09 2.86
N ALA A 16 -1.48 -47.14 1.67
CA ALA A 16 -1.18 -46.22 0.57
C ALA A 16 -1.57 -44.75 0.86
N LEU A 17 -2.52 -44.52 1.77
CA LEU A 17 -2.93 -43.17 2.17
C LEU A 17 -1.95 -42.55 3.20
N THR A 18 -1.22 -43.36 3.95
CA THR A 18 -0.28 -42.90 4.99
C THR A 18 1.09 -42.44 4.47
N ILE A 19 1.45 -42.75 3.21
CA ILE A 19 2.77 -42.39 2.65
C ILE A 19 2.92 -40.89 2.29
N ASN A 20 1.83 -40.12 2.40
CA ASN A 20 1.84 -38.67 2.15
C ASN A 20 1.99 -37.82 3.42
N LEU A 21 2.30 -38.41 4.59
CA LEU A 21 2.74 -37.65 5.75
C LEU A 21 4.19 -37.19 5.56
N HIS A 22 4.39 -36.24 4.66
CA HIS A 22 5.57 -35.38 4.73
C HIS A 22 5.41 -34.55 6.01
N ALA A 23 6.19 -34.89 7.04
CA ALA A 23 6.41 -33.98 8.15
C ALA A 23 6.86 -32.64 7.55
N GLN A 24 6.09 -31.58 7.79
CA GLN A 24 6.40 -30.25 7.28
C GLN A 24 7.81 -29.91 7.75
N SER A 25 8.77 -29.90 6.83
CA SER A 25 10.12 -29.44 7.09
C SER A 25 10.06 -27.93 7.26
N HIS A 26 9.65 -27.49 8.45
CA HIS A 26 9.76 -26.09 8.84
C HIS A 26 11.22 -25.68 8.57
N LYS A 27 11.41 -24.57 7.85
CA LYS A 27 12.75 -24.04 7.58
C LYS A 27 13.47 -23.96 8.93
N PRO A 28 14.63 -24.63 9.11
CA PRO A 28 15.37 -24.55 10.36
C PRO A 28 15.67 -23.09 10.68
N LEU A 29 15.54 -22.72 11.95
CA LEU A 29 15.70 -21.34 12.41
C LEU A 29 17.19 -20.96 12.30
N ASP A 30 17.55 -20.28 11.21
CA ASP A 30 18.90 -19.76 10.96
C ASP A 30 18.93 -18.23 11.15
N HIS A 31 20.11 -17.60 11.09
CA HIS A 31 20.27 -16.15 11.29
C HIS A 31 19.45 -15.31 10.30
N ASP A 32 19.21 -15.85 9.09
CA ASP A 32 18.28 -15.28 8.10
C ASP A 32 16.86 -15.06 8.63
N ALA A 33 16.45 -15.81 9.67
CA ALA A 33 15.14 -15.65 10.29
C ALA A 33 14.98 -14.28 10.97
N TYR A 34 16.08 -13.64 11.40
CA TYR A 34 16.03 -12.29 11.96
C TYR A 34 15.61 -11.24 10.93
N GLU A 35 15.99 -11.41 9.66
CA GLU A 35 15.64 -10.46 8.59
C GLU A 35 14.15 -10.51 8.24
N ILE A 36 13.49 -11.65 8.47
CA ILE A 36 12.07 -11.89 8.16
C ILE A 36 11.16 -11.40 9.30
N TRP A 37 11.72 -11.10 10.48
CA TRP A 37 10.91 -10.75 11.64
C TRP A 37 10.27 -9.37 11.51
N ASN A 38 8.95 -9.36 11.38
CA ASN A 38 8.18 -8.11 11.37
C ASN A 38 8.01 -7.56 12.79
N ARG A 39 8.38 -6.30 12.98
CA ARG A 39 8.09 -5.55 14.21
C ARG A 39 6.88 -4.66 14.00
N ILE A 40 6.06 -4.54 15.03
CA ILE A 40 4.96 -3.57 15.07
C ILE A 40 5.47 -2.29 15.74
N ASN A 41 5.26 -1.17 15.07
CA ASN A 41 5.61 0.18 15.52
C ASN A 41 4.39 1.10 15.43
N GLU A 42 4.50 2.32 15.98
CA GLU A 42 3.52 3.41 15.82
C GLU A 42 2.04 2.98 15.93
N LYS A 43 1.65 2.53 17.12
CA LYS A 43 0.30 2.07 17.42
C LYS A 43 -0.58 3.21 17.94
N ALA A 44 -1.80 3.28 17.44
CA ALA A 44 -2.82 4.19 17.98
C ALA A 44 -4.22 3.57 17.84
N ILE A 45 -5.11 4.02 18.71
CA ILE A 45 -6.53 3.65 18.71
C ILE A 45 -7.30 4.94 18.51
N SER A 46 -8.36 4.91 17.72
CA SER A 46 -9.21 6.08 17.49
C SER A 46 -9.94 6.48 18.79
N PRO A 47 -10.28 7.77 18.97
CA PRO A 47 -10.99 8.24 20.17
C PRO A 47 -12.28 7.49 20.52
N ASP A 48 -13.01 6.99 19.52
CA ASP A 48 -14.22 6.16 19.63
C ASP A 48 -13.95 4.64 19.80
N GLY A 49 -12.69 4.22 19.74
CA GLY A 49 -12.26 2.82 19.90
C GLY A 49 -12.61 1.89 18.73
N GLN A 50 -13.23 2.41 17.67
CA GLN A 50 -13.69 1.61 16.53
C GLN A 50 -12.56 1.23 15.57
N TRP A 51 -11.47 2.00 15.56
CA TRP A 51 -10.35 1.83 14.66
C TRP A 51 -9.04 1.69 15.41
N VAL A 52 -8.17 0.84 14.87
CA VAL A 52 -6.80 0.65 15.32
C VAL A 52 -5.89 0.85 14.13
N LEU A 53 -4.84 1.64 14.34
CA LEU A 53 -3.75 1.75 13.39
C LEU A 53 -2.46 1.23 14.01
N PHE A 54 -1.61 0.64 13.17
CA PHE A 54 -0.27 0.23 13.53
C PHE A 54 0.58 0.08 12.26
N SER A 55 1.86 0.40 12.36
CA SER A 55 2.81 0.06 11.31
C SER A 55 3.48 -1.27 11.62
N TYR A 56 3.73 -2.08 10.59
CA TYR A 56 4.47 -3.33 10.71
C TYR A 56 5.45 -3.49 9.55
N GLY A 57 6.60 -4.09 9.81
CA GLY A 57 7.58 -4.37 8.77
C GLY A 57 8.88 -4.92 9.33
N PRO A 58 9.77 -5.40 8.45
CA PRO A 58 11.09 -5.85 8.86
C PRO A 58 11.92 -4.67 9.39
N GLU A 59 12.93 -4.98 10.21
CA GLU A 59 13.85 -3.97 10.74
C GLU A 59 14.61 -3.25 9.62
N ASN A 60 14.94 -3.99 8.56
CA ASN A 60 15.57 -3.46 7.36
C ASN A 60 14.64 -3.59 6.14
N GLY A 61 13.81 -2.58 5.91
CA GLY A 61 12.94 -2.54 4.74
C GLY A 61 11.95 -1.40 4.78
N ASP A 62 10.97 -1.45 3.88
CA ASP A 62 9.84 -0.54 3.85
C ASP A 62 8.72 -1.13 4.72
N ALA A 63 8.25 -0.36 5.71
CA ALA A 63 7.14 -0.77 6.57
C ALA A 63 5.78 -0.58 5.89
N HIS A 64 4.75 -1.22 6.43
CA HIS A 64 3.37 -1.14 6.00
C HIS A 64 2.53 -0.55 7.14
N LEU A 65 1.70 0.44 6.85
CA LEU A 65 0.71 0.94 7.79
C LEU A 65 -0.59 0.18 7.58
N GLN A 66 -1.12 -0.41 8.64
CA GLN A 66 -2.46 -0.96 8.66
C GLN A 66 -3.39 -0.06 9.45
N VAL A 67 -4.57 0.20 8.88
CA VAL A 67 -5.71 0.81 9.57
C VAL A 67 -6.84 -0.20 9.50
N ARG A 68 -7.26 -0.73 10.65
CA ARG A 68 -8.28 -1.77 10.73
C ARG A 68 -9.40 -1.38 11.67
N ARG A 69 -10.59 -1.89 11.40
CA ARG A 69 -11.71 -1.78 12.32
C ARG A 69 -11.59 -2.83 13.42
N THR A 70 -12.01 -2.51 14.65
CA THR A 70 -11.88 -3.41 15.80
C THR A 70 -12.88 -4.57 15.76
N ALA A 71 -14.11 -4.28 15.31
CA ALA A 71 -15.22 -5.24 15.32
C ALA A 71 -15.43 -5.98 13.98
N GLU A 72 -14.88 -5.46 12.89
CA GLU A 72 -15.08 -5.97 11.53
C GLU A 72 -13.75 -6.30 10.87
N GLU A 73 -13.78 -7.10 9.79
CA GLU A 73 -12.59 -7.48 9.03
C GLU A 73 -12.10 -6.38 8.05
N THR A 74 -12.72 -5.20 8.10
CA THR A 74 -12.35 -4.05 7.28
C THR A 74 -10.94 -3.58 7.61
N ARG A 75 -10.04 -3.65 6.62
CA ARG A 75 -8.65 -3.22 6.73
C ARG A 75 -8.23 -2.41 5.51
N HIS A 76 -7.47 -1.37 5.76
CA HIS A 76 -6.75 -0.59 4.77
C HIS A 76 -5.26 -0.73 5.03
N GLU A 77 -4.49 -0.95 3.97
CA GLU A 77 -3.05 -1.12 4.06
C GLU A 77 -2.36 -0.11 3.14
N PHE A 78 -1.35 0.57 3.69
CA PHE A 78 -0.60 1.59 2.99
C PHE A 78 0.89 1.27 3.04
N PRO A 79 1.55 1.08 1.88
CA PRO A 79 2.98 0.83 1.85
C PRO A 79 3.75 2.09 2.24
N ARG A 80 4.77 1.94 3.07
CA ARG A 80 5.64 3.01 3.58
C ARG A 80 4.91 4.08 4.39
N GLY A 81 3.73 3.75 4.92
CA GLY A 81 2.99 4.62 5.82
C GLY A 81 3.68 4.71 7.17
N VAL A 82 3.95 5.93 7.64
CA VAL A 82 4.58 6.22 8.92
C VAL A 82 3.94 7.42 9.60
N SER A 83 4.21 7.56 10.89
CA SER A 83 3.72 8.65 11.73
C SER A 83 2.22 8.82 11.55
N ALA A 84 1.46 7.73 11.63
CA ALA A 84 0.02 7.76 11.42
C ALA A 84 -0.71 8.18 12.70
N ALA A 85 -1.75 8.99 12.55
CA ALA A 85 -2.56 9.46 13.67
C ALA A 85 -4.03 9.65 13.27
N PHE A 86 -4.91 9.46 14.25
CA PHE A 86 -6.34 9.69 14.09
C PHE A 86 -6.68 11.16 14.37
N SER A 87 -7.63 11.70 13.63
CA SER A 87 -8.27 12.96 13.98
C SER A 87 -9.10 12.80 15.26
N TYR A 88 -9.27 13.88 16.01
CA TYR A 88 -10.04 13.88 17.25
C TYR A 88 -11.52 13.47 17.05
N ASP A 89 -12.07 13.70 15.86
CA ASP A 89 -13.45 13.32 15.52
C ASP A 89 -13.62 11.85 15.10
N SER A 90 -12.55 11.04 15.10
CA SER A 90 -12.56 9.65 14.62
C SER A 90 -13.01 9.48 13.15
N ARG A 91 -13.05 10.55 12.34
CA ARG A 91 -13.49 10.45 10.94
C ARG A 91 -12.35 10.26 9.95
N HIS A 92 -11.17 10.76 10.29
CA HIS A 92 -10.01 10.73 9.40
C HIS A 92 -8.78 10.13 10.08
N ALA A 93 -7.95 9.47 9.28
CA ALA A 93 -6.59 9.11 9.66
C ALA A 93 -5.60 9.80 8.71
N ALA A 94 -4.61 10.50 9.26
CA ALA A 94 -3.54 11.11 8.49
C ALA A 94 -2.25 10.32 8.68
N PHE A 95 -1.43 10.22 7.65
CA PHE A 95 -0.15 9.52 7.69
C PHE A 95 0.81 10.07 6.65
N LEU A 96 2.11 9.95 6.91
CA LEU A 96 3.14 10.26 5.92
C LEU A 96 3.52 9.01 5.14
N ILE A 97 3.92 9.19 3.90
CA ILE A 97 4.38 8.13 3.01
C ILE A 97 5.83 8.43 2.69
N LYS A 98 6.72 7.61 3.25
CA LYS A 98 8.16 7.70 2.96
C LYS A 98 8.42 7.31 1.50
N PRO A 99 9.39 7.94 0.83
CA PRO A 99 9.90 7.44 -0.44
C PRO A 99 10.53 6.05 -0.24
N ALA A 100 10.59 5.26 -1.30
CA ALA A 100 11.15 3.91 -1.23
C ALA A 100 12.61 3.98 -0.81
N LYS A 101 13.00 3.12 0.15
CA LYS A 101 14.39 3.10 0.64
C LYS A 101 15.42 2.90 -0.47
N ALA A 102 15.08 2.12 -1.48
CA ALA A 102 15.90 1.93 -2.68
C ALA A 102 16.13 3.24 -3.46
N ALA A 103 15.06 4.01 -3.73
CA ALA A 103 15.16 5.29 -4.43
C ALA A 103 15.99 6.33 -3.64
N VAL A 104 15.86 6.36 -2.31
CA VAL A 104 16.69 7.22 -1.45
C VAL A 104 18.15 6.80 -1.50
N ARG A 105 18.44 5.49 -1.50
CA ARG A 105 19.81 4.96 -1.60
C ARG A 105 20.46 5.32 -2.94
N GLU A 106 19.72 5.20 -4.03
CA GLU A 106 20.19 5.56 -5.38
C GLU A 106 20.46 7.07 -5.49
N ALA A 107 19.56 7.92 -5.00
CA ALA A 107 19.76 9.37 -4.97
C ALA A 107 21.00 9.77 -4.12
N LYS A 108 21.25 9.06 -3.02
CA LYS A 108 22.47 9.27 -2.21
C LYS A 108 23.73 8.83 -2.94
N LEU A 109 23.69 7.68 -3.62
CA LEU A 109 24.82 7.18 -4.41
C LEU A 109 25.13 8.08 -5.59
N ALA A 110 24.11 8.70 -6.18
CA ALA A 110 24.21 9.67 -7.26
C ALA A 110 24.55 11.10 -6.79
N GLU A 111 24.87 11.30 -5.49
CA GLU A 111 25.16 12.61 -4.89
C GLU A 111 24.13 13.69 -5.24
N THR A 112 22.86 13.28 -5.33
CA THR A 112 21.77 14.17 -5.71
C THR A 112 21.59 15.26 -4.67
N LYS A 113 21.38 16.50 -5.13
CA LYS A 113 21.19 17.67 -4.27
C LYS A 113 19.99 17.48 -3.36
N ALA A 114 20.01 18.12 -2.18
CA ALA A 114 18.95 17.98 -1.18
C ALA A 114 17.55 18.40 -1.68
N GLU A 115 17.49 19.25 -2.70
CA GLU A 115 16.27 19.70 -3.36
C GLU A 115 15.66 18.66 -4.30
N GLU A 116 16.47 17.75 -4.86
CA GLU A 116 16.05 16.69 -5.80
C GLU A 116 15.87 15.34 -5.10
N MET A 117 16.20 15.24 -3.81
CA MET A 117 15.95 14.03 -3.03
C MET A 117 14.45 13.68 -2.99
N PRO A 118 14.09 12.40 -3.09
CA PRO A 118 12.71 11.95 -2.91
C PRO A 118 12.12 12.46 -1.59
N LYS A 119 10.92 13.03 -1.64
CA LYS A 119 10.24 13.65 -0.49
C LYS A 119 9.07 12.81 -0.01
N ASP A 120 8.69 13.04 1.24
CA ASP A 120 7.54 12.39 1.86
C ASP A 120 6.24 12.98 1.30
N SER A 121 5.20 12.17 1.17
CA SER A 121 3.86 12.61 0.77
C SER A 121 2.87 12.42 1.91
N LEU A 122 1.80 13.22 1.95
CA LEU A 122 0.77 13.11 2.98
C LEU A 122 -0.42 12.32 2.44
N GLY A 123 -0.84 11.29 3.16
CA GLY A 123 -2.08 10.56 2.93
C GLY A 123 -3.14 10.90 3.98
N ILE A 124 -4.37 11.14 3.53
CA ILE A 124 -5.54 11.39 4.38
C ILE A 124 -6.59 10.35 4.01
N LEU A 125 -6.87 9.43 4.93
CA LEU A 125 -7.91 8.41 4.80
C LEU A 125 -9.18 8.89 5.49
N ASP A 126 -10.30 8.87 4.77
CA ASP A 126 -11.64 8.92 5.35
C ASP A 126 -12.02 7.51 5.81
N LEU A 127 -12.24 7.36 7.12
CA LEU A 127 -12.55 6.07 7.75
C LEU A 127 -13.98 5.59 7.46
N ALA A 128 -14.89 6.49 7.10
CA ALA A 128 -16.28 6.12 6.80
C ALA A 128 -16.43 5.60 5.37
N SER A 129 -15.77 6.25 4.40
CA SER A 129 -15.88 5.90 2.97
C SER A 129 -14.73 5.00 2.48
N GLY A 130 -13.61 4.97 3.19
CA GLY A 130 -12.38 4.34 2.73
C GLY A 130 -11.65 5.15 1.64
N ALA A 131 -12.12 6.35 1.31
CA ALA A 131 -11.48 7.22 0.32
C ALA A 131 -10.16 7.80 0.85
N VAL A 132 -9.17 7.88 -0.03
CA VAL A 132 -7.83 8.36 0.34
C VAL A 132 -7.45 9.52 -0.56
N VAL A 133 -7.09 10.64 0.07
CA VAL A 133 -6.58 11.83 -0.60
C VAL A 133 -5.10 11.93 -0.33
N TYR A 134 -4.32 12.10 -1.40
CA TYR A 134 -2.89 12.34 -1.31
C TYR A 134 -2.60 13.82 -1.56
N ALA A 135 -1.83 14.43 -0.68
CA ALA A 135 -1.25 15.76 -0.87
C ALA A 135 0.25 15.62 -1.14
N GLY A 136 0.79 16.57 -1.91
CA GLY A 136 2.13 16.56 -2.51
C GLY A 136 3.30 16.48 -1.49
N PRO A 137 4.52 16.88 -1.85
CA PRO A 137 5.65 16.74 -0.96
C PRO A 137 5.42 17.56 0.33
N VAL A 138 5.36 16.88 1.46
CA VAL A 138 5.09 17.44 2.78
C VAL A 138 6.29 17.18 3.69
N LYS A 139 6.73 18.21 4.41
CA LYS A 139 7.81 18.11 5.40
C LYS A 139 7.32 17.52 6.72
N SER A 140 6.16 18.00 7.16
CA SER A 140 5.53 17.58 8.41
C SER A 140 4.04 17.89 8.36
N TYR A 141 3.28 17.20 9.19
CA TYR A 141 1.87 17.50 9.42
C TYR A 141 1.59 17.49 10.92
N GLN A 142 0.51 18.16 11.32
CA GLN A 142 0.04 18.17 12.69
C GLN A 142 -1.48 18.16 12.74
N LEU A 143 -2.01 17.28 13.58
CA LEU A 143 -3.43 17.24 13.91
C LEU A 143 -3.69 18.00 15.22
N PRO A 144 -4.80 18.73 15.31
CA PRO A 144 -5.26 19.34 16.56
C PRO A 144 -5.62 18.26 17.60
N GLU A 145 -5.26 18.48 18.86
CA GLU A 145 -5.50 17.51 19.95
C GLU A 145 -6.97 17.41 20.38
N LYS A 146 -7.73 18.50 20.25
CA LYS A 146 -9.10 18.62 20.81
C LYS A 146 -10.16 19.08 19.81
N ALA A 147 -9.77 19.29 18.55
CA ALA A 147 -10.69 19.73 17.49
C ALA A 147 -10.66 18.72 16.35
N GLY A 148 -11.81 18.48 15.72
CA GLY A 148 -11.91 17.67 14.52
C GLY A 148 -11.91 18.52 13.25
N GLY A 149 -11.78 17.88 12.09
CA GLY A 149 -11.99 18.51 10.78
C GLY A 149 -10.89 19.44 10.24
N TYR A 150 -9.82 19.68 11.00
CA TYR A 150 -8.67 20.46 10.55
C TYR A 150 -7.39 19.63 10.61
N LEU A 151 -6.48 19.90 9.68
CA LEU A 151 -5.15 19.33 9.59
C LEU A 151 -4.22 20.41 9.07
N ALA A 152 -3.10 20.65 9.76
CA ALA A 152 -2.05 21.54 9.28
C ALA A 152 -0.94 20.70 8.65
N TYR A 153 -0.46 21.09 7.47
CA TYR A 153 0.70 20.46 6.85
C TYR A 153 1.62 21.50 6.25
N LEU A 154 2.93 21.25 6.34
CA LEU A 154 3.97 22.09 5.79
C LEU A 154 4.42 21.52 4.45
N LEU A 155 4.07 22.18 3.36
CA LEU A 155 4.54 21.83 2.03
C LEU A 155 6.04 22.07 1.90
N GLU A 156 6.75 21.12 1.29
CA GLU A 156 8.10 21.40 0.82
C GLU A 156 8.08 22.17 -0.48
N LYS A 157 9.06 23.05 -0.63
CA LYS A 157 9.27 23.79 -1.87
C LYS A 157 9.64 22.77 -2.96
N MET A 158 8.74 22.57 -3.91
CA MET A 158 9.05 21.77 -5.08
C MET A 158 10.25 22.39 -5.82
N PRO A 159 11.21 21.59 -6.30
CA PRO A 159 12.17 22.08 -7.29
C PRO A 159 11.37 22.59 -8.48
N LYS A 160 11.61 23.86 -8.82
CA LYS A 160 10.98 24.53 -9.96
C LYS A 160 11.39 23.75 -11.21
N MET A 161 10.45 23.14 -11.92
CA MET A 161 10.72 22.68 -13.28
C MET A 161 11.23 23.90 -14.07
N PRO A 162 12.24 23.76 -14.94
CA PRO A 162 12.64 24.86 -15.81
C PRO A 162 11.41 25.30 -16.61
N ASP A 163 11.03 26.56 -16.42
CA ASP A 163 9.97 27.24 -17.15
C ASP A 163 10.34 27.19 -18.65
N SER A 164 9.68 26.32 -19.41
CA SER A 164 9.60 26.52 -20.86
C SER A 164 8.52 27.57 -21.10
N THR A 165 8.90 28.85 -21.07
CA THR A 165 8.04 29.95 -21.51
C THR A 165 8.66 30.64 -22.71
N ALA A 166 8.09 30.37 -23.89
CA ALA A 166 7.85 31.25 -25.04
C ALA A 166 7.46 30.32 -26.20
N ALA A 167 6.26 30.32 -26.75
CA ALA A 167 5.52 31.40 -27.41
C ALA A 167 4.14 30.80 -27.83
N ASP A 168 3.03 31.49 -28.04
CA ASP A 168 2.55 32.85 -27.90
C ASP A 168 1.03 32.77 -28.23
N SER A 169 0.24 33.66 -27.62
CA SER A 169 -1.06 34.17 -28.10
C SER A 169 -2.22 33.22 -28.47
N ALA A 170 -3.29 33.22 -27.67
CA ALA A 170 -4.58 33.86 -28.01
C ALA A 170 -5.74 33.38 -27.12
N ILE A 171 -6.59 34.33 -26.74
CA ILE A 171 -7.71 34.24 -25.81
C ILE A 171 -9.00 33.73 -26.51
N ALA A 172 -9.66 32.78 -25.82
CA ALA A 172 -11.11 32.48 -25.74
C ALA A 172 -11.88 31.96 -26.99
N PRO A 173 -13.14 31.52 -26.83
CA PRO A 173 -13.67 30.40 -26.06
C PRO A 173 -14.46 29.39 -26.95
N ALA A 174 -14.80 28.20 -26.44
CA ALA A 174 -15.69 27.26 -27.15
C ALA A 174 -17.09 27.85 -27.42
N PRO A 175 -17.77 27.46 -28.52
CA PRO A 175 -18.90 26.55 -28.32
C PRO A 175 -19.25 25.57 -29.49
N LYS A 176 -19.77 24.41 -29.06
CA LYS A 176 -20.91 23.61 -29.61
C LYS A 176 -20.83 22.92 -31.00
N SER A 177 -20.81 21.60 -30.90
CA SER A 177 -21.89 20.67 -31.36
C SER A 177 -21.75 19.88 -32.68
N SER A 178 -22.34 18.66 -32.59
CA SER A 178 -22.80 17.72 -33.62
C SER A 178 -21.75 16.73 -34.17
N LYS A 179 -21.82 15.43 -33.86
CA LYS A 179 -22.81 14.37 -34.24
C LYS A 179 -22.43 13.74 -35.58
N GLY A 180 -22.18 12.42 -35.59
CA GLY A 180 -22.00 11.67 -36.84
C GLY A 180 -21.28 10.34 -36.68
N ASP A 181 -22.07 9.30 -36.42
CA ASP A 181 -21.72 7.88 -36.38
C ASP A 181 -20.83 7.38 -37.54
N LYS A 182 -19.96 6.40 -37.25
CA LYS A 182 -20.07 5.01 -37.75
C LYS A 182 -18.87 4.13 -37.36
N LYS A 183 -19.16 3.09 -36.57
CA LYS A 183 -18.45 1.79 -36.53
C LYS A 183 -18.68 1.07 -37.88
N PRO A 184 -17.76 0.21 -38.38
CA PRO A 184 -17.71 -1.21 -37.95
C PRO A 184 -16.25 -1.66 -37.66
N ALA A 185 -15.99 -2.41 -36.58
CA ALA A 185 -15.87 -3.88 -36.56
C ALA A 185 -14.85 -4.40 -37.62
N THR A 186 -13.71 -5.00 -37.27
CA THR A 186 -13.63 -6.38 -36.76
C THR A 186 -12.16 -6.89 -36.73
N LYS A 187 -11.89 -7.83 -35.80
CA LYS A 187 -10.85 -8.90 -35.77
C LYS A 187 -9.49 -8.66 -35.10
N GLN A 188 -9.46 -9.15 -33.85
CA GLN A 188 -8.41 -9.96 -33.22
C GLN A 188 -7.58 -10.82 -34.19
N LYS A 189 -6.27 -10.91 -33.95
CA LYS A 189 -5.54 -12.19 -34.09
C LYS A 189 -4.27 -12.23 -33.22
N THR A 190 -4.30 -13.15 -32.27
CA THR A 190 -3.20 -13.80 -31.54
C THR A 190 -2.06 -14.27 -32.45
N LYS A 191 -0.80 -14.11 -32.00
CA LYS A 191 0.41 -14.91 -32.30
C LYS A 191 1.39 -14.64 -31.14
N GLU A 192 1.56 -15.54 -30.17
CA GLU A 192 2.37 -16.77 -30.19
C GLU A 192 3.80 -16.50 -30.70
N LYS A 193 4.76 -16.59 -29.78
CA LYS A 193 6.19 -16.31 -29.93
C LYS A 193 6.94 -17.67 -30.01
N PRO A 194 8.02 -17.77 -30.81
CA PRO A 194 8.74 -19.01 -31.11
C PRO A 194 9.31 -19.76 -29.91
#